data_AF-I6RZ66-F1
#
_entry.id   AF-I6RZ66-F1
#
_cell.length_a   1.000
_cell.length_b   1.000
_cell.length_c   1.000
_cell.angle_alpha   90.00
_cell.angle_beta   90.00
_cell.angle_gamma   90.00
#
_symmetry.space_group_name_H-M   'P 1'
#
loop_
_entity.id
_entity.type
_entity.pdbx_description
1 polymer ?
#
loop_
_entity_poly.entity_id
_entity_poly.type
_entity_poly.pdbx_seq_one_letter_code
_entity_poly.pdbx_strand_id
1 'polypeptide(L)'
;MVNTTSSAGPPDSVLTLNNPAFGVYLISACLLVLKMMGMSLLTIYNRFKYKAFICPEDAKWLQGQVVSNDTVERVRRAHQNDLENIPIFLAAAFAYLWTQPPAWLAWVLYLGFTILRALHTIVYTLIVLPQPTRALLWVAGYLLTGYMAVHAALHVFIYLIM
;
A
#
# COMPACT_ATOMS: atom_id res chain seq x y z
N MET A 1 -31.13 -44.88 1.12
CA MET A 1 -30.99 -43.76 0.17
C MET A 1 -30.68 -42.51 0.97
N VAL A 2 -29.40 -42.16 1.06
CA VAL A 2 -28.95 -40.93 1.73
C VAL A 2 -29.11 -39.80 0.72
N ASN A 3 -30.00 -38.86 1.01
CA ASN A 3 -30.25 -37.70 0.17
C ASN A 3 -29.01 -36.79 0.18
N THR A 4 -28.27 -36.79 -0.91
CA THR A 4 -27.27 -35.78 -1.25
C THR A 4 -28.00 -34.55 -1.80
N THR A 5 -28.52 -33.70 -0.92
CA THR A 5 -28.89 -32.33 -1.31
C THR A 5 -27.65 -31.45 -1.24
N SER A 6 -27.06 -31.24 -2.42
CA SER A 6 -26.14 -30.17 -2.81
C SER A 6 -26.06 -28.99 -1.82
N SER A 7 -24.96 -28.90 -1.10
CA SER A 7 -24.51 -27.70 -0.37
C SER A 7 -23.96 -26.64 -1.33
N ALA A 8 -24.76 -26.23 -2.32
CA ALA A 8 -24.45 -25.06 -3.12
C ALA A 8 -25.00 -23.84 -2.35
N GLY A 9 -24.19 -23.32 -1.42
CA GLY A 9 -24.36 -21.94 -0.96
C GLY A 9 -24.33 -20.99 -2.17
N PRO A 10 -24.84 -19.75 -2.03
CA PRO A 10 -24.75 -18.76 -3.11
C PRO A 10 -23.29 -18.68 -3.58
N PRO A 11 -23.03 -18.50 -4.90
CA PRO A 11 -21.68 -18.48 -5.44
C PRO A 11 -20.81 -17.59 -4.54
N ASP A 12 -19.76 -18.16 -3.95
CA ASP A 12 -18.98 -17.53 -2.90
C ASP A 12 -18.57 -16.12 -3.35
N SER A 13 -19.31 -15.13 -2.85
CA SER A 13 -19.17 -13.76 -3.32
C SER A 13 -17.74 -13.31 -3.08
N VAL A 14 -17.03 -12.84 -4.12
CA VAL A 14 -15.62 -12.45 -4.02
C VAL A 14 -15.36 -11.48 -2.86
N LEU A 15 -16.36 -10.65 -2.53
CA LEU A 15 -16.33 -9.61 -1.48
C LEU A 15 -16.86 -10.09 -0.12
N THR A 16 -16.82 -11.39 0.16
CA THR A 16 -17.20 -11.98 1.46
C THR A 16 -15.98 -12.26 2.33
N LEU A 17 -16.15 -12.18 3.66
CA LEU A 17 -15.09 -12.56 4.61
C LEU A 17 -14.79 -14.07 4.61
N ASN A 18 -15.66 -14.89 4.04
CA ASN A 18 -15.37 -16.32 3.82
C ASN A 18 -14.27 -16.51 2.77
N ASN A 19 -14.02 -15.51 1.91
CA ASN A 19 -12.91 -15.52 0.97
C ASN A 19 -11.63 -15.08 1.70
N PRO A 20 -10.67 -15.98 1.93
CA PRO A 20 -9.44 -15.64 2.63
C PRO A 20 -8.61 -14.59 1.89
N ALA A 21 -8.65 -14.55 0.54
CA ALA A 21 -7.93 -13.55 -0.23
C ALA A 21 -8.50 -12.14 0.01
N PHE A 22 -9.83 -12.02 0.13
CA PHE A 22 -10.48 -10.75 0.45
C PHE A 22 -10.16 -10.28 1.86
N GLY A 23 -10.16 -11.20 2.85
CA GLY A 23 -9.76 -10.89 4.22
C GLY A 23 -8.33 -10.33 4.31
N VAL A 24 -7.38 -10.95 3.61
CA VAL A 24 -5.99 -10.47 3.57
C VAL A 24 -5.87 -9.12 2.87
N TYR A 25 -6.62 -8.91 1.78
CA TYR A 25 -6.68 -7.61 1.10
C TYR A 25 -7.14 -6.51 2.06
N LEU A 26 -8.21 -6.74 2.81
CA LEU A 26 -8.73 -5.76 3.79
C LEU A 26 -7.71 -5.43 4.89
N ILE A 27 -7.07 -6.45 5.46
CA ILE A 27 -6.01 -6.24 6.46
C ILE A 27 -4.88 -5.40 5.88
N SER A 28 -4.40 -5.76 4.68
CA SER A 28 -3.31 -5.05 4.00
C SER A 28 -3.71 -3.60 3.68
N ALA A 29 -4.93 -3.38 3.20
CA ALA A 29 -5.46 -2.05 2.91
C ALA A 29 -5.53 -1.17 4.17
N CYS A 30 -6.09 -1.68 5.26
CA CYS A 30 -6.16 -0.98 6.53
C CYS A 30 -4.76 -0.63 7.06
N LEU A 31 -3.83 -1.57 7.03
CA LEU A 31 -2.44 -1.33 7.48
C LEU A 31 -1.74 -0.26 6.64
N LEU A 32 -1.90 -0.30 5.31
CA LEU A 32 -1.31 0.68 4.41
C LEU A 32 -1.92 2.08 4.60
N VAL A 33 -3.23 2.18 4.81
CA VAL A 33 -3.91 3.45 5.11
C VAL A 33 -3.41 4.02 6.44
N LEU A 34 -3.39 3.21 7.51
CA LEU A 34 -2.87 3.63 8.81
C LEU A 34 -1.42 4.10 8.72
N LYS A 35 -0.60 3.41 7.92
CA LYS A 35 0.79 3.81 7.65
C LYS A 35 0.86 5.19 6.97
N MET A 36 0.03 5.44 5.96
CA MET A 36 0.00 6.73 5.27
C MET A 36 -0.44 7.87 6.20
N MET A 37 -1.44 7.63 7.05
CA MET A 37 -1.86 8.57 8.09
C MET A 37 -0.70 8.85 9.06
N GLY A 38 0.00 7.81 9.52
CA GLY A 38 1.19 7.93 10.37
C GLY A 38 2.30 8.76 9.74
N MET A 39 2.54 8.64 8.43
CA MET A 39 3.54 9.42 7.70
C MET A 39 3.19 10.91 7.62
N SER A 40 1.89 11.24 7.48
CA SER A 40 1.43 12.63 7.56
C SER A 40 1.71 13.23 8.94
N LEU A 41 1.35 12.50 10.01
CA LEU A 41 1.62 12.92 11.38
C LEU A 41 3.13 13.08 11.67
N LEU A 42 3.96 12.17 11.18
CA LEU A 42 5.43 12.26 11.33
C LEU A 42 6.00 13.48 10.61
N THR A 43 5.45 13.84 9.45
CA THR A 43 5.83 15.07 8.73
C THR A 43 5.51 16.29 9.57
N ILE A 44 4.29 16.35 10.13
CA ILE A 44 3.84 17.43 11.01
C ILE A 44 4.74 17.52 12.24
N TYR A 45 4.99 16.40 12.93
CA TYR A 45 5.88 16.34 14.09
C TYR A 45 7.27 16.90 13.80
N ASN A 46 7.88 16.51 12.67
CA ASN A 46 9.20 17.01 12.29
C ASN A 46 9.17 18.51 11.94
N ARG A 47 8.08 19.03 11.36
CA ARG A 47 7.93 20.48 11.12
C ARG A 47 7.91 21.26 12.43
N PHE A 48 7.16 20.80 13.42
CA PHE A 48 7.13 21.41 14.75
C PHE A 48 8.48 21.30 15.46
N LYS A 49 9.13 20.13 15.40
CA LYS A 49 10.44 19.89 16.04
C LYS A 49 11.55 20.79 15.48
N TYR A 50 11.61 20.95 14.17
CA TYR A 50 12.64 21.76 13.50
C TYR A 50 12.19 23.21 13.22
N LYS A 51 10.96 23.59 13.62
CA LYS A 51 10.33 24.89 13.33
C LYS A 51 10.46 25.32 11.86
N ALA A 52 10.41 24.34 10.96
CA ALA A 52 10.64 24.47 9.54
C ALA A 52 9.30 24.35 8.79
N PHE A 53 8.72 25.49 8.45
CA PHE A 53 7.40 25.59 7.83
C PHE A 53 7.50 25.94 6.34
N ILE A 54 6.48 25.58 5.57
CA ILE A 54 6.37 25.97 4.15
C ILE A 54 5.67 27.33 4.05
N CYS A 55 4.58 27.50 4.80
CA CYS A 55 3.76 28.71 4.73
C CYS A 55 4.31 29.78 5.70
N PRO A 56 4.42 31.05 5.25
CA PRO A 56 4.86 32.16 6.10
C PRO A 56 3.85 32.50 7.20
N GLU A 57 2.56 32.16 7.03
CA GLU A 57 1.52 32.32 8.06
C GLU A 57 1.79 31.40 9.26
N ASP A 58 2.05 30.12 9.01
CA ASP A 58 2.38 29.13 10.04
C ASP A 58 3.69 29.47 10.74
N ALA A 59 4.69 29.94 9.98
CA ALA A 59 5.97 30.37 10.54
C ALA A 59 5.80 31.55 11.50
N LYS A 60 4.93 32.52 11.18
CA LYS A 60 4.63 33.65 12.07
C LYS A 60 3.86 33.21 13.31
N TRP A 61 2.83 32.37 13.14
CA TRP A 61 1.99 31.90 14.24
C TRP A 61 2.76 31.00 15.22
N LEU A 62 3.64 30.15 14.70
CA LEU A 62 4.36 29.13 15.46
C LEU A 62 5.81 29.53 15.79
N GLN A 63 6.17 30.80 15.57
CA GLN A 63 7.52 31.35 15.82
C GLN A 63 8.63 30.50 15.15
N GLY A 64 8.38 30.06 13.92
CA GLY A 64 9.32 29.30 13.10
C GLY A 64 9.84 30.09 11.91
N GLN A 65 10.58 29.39 11.03
CA GLN A 65 11.15 29.98 9.83
C GLN A 65 10.66 29.23 8.59
N VAL A 66 10.54 29.97 7.49
CA VAL A 66 10.27 29.40 6.17
C VAL A 66 11.59 28.90 5.60
N VAL A 67 12.02 27.72 6.04
CA VAL A 67 13.30 27.11 5.67
C VAL A 67 13.07 25.65 5.30
N SER A 68 13.72 25.21 4.21
CA SER A 68 13.75 23.81 3.84
C SER A 68 14.66 23.04 4.80
N ASN A 69 14.09 22.12 5.57
CA ASN A 69 14.85 21.18 6.39
C ASN A 69 14.95 19.82 5.69
N ASP A 70 16.16 19.30 5.51
CA ASP A 70 16.41 18.04 4.80
C ASP A 70 15.69 16.85 5.42
N THR A 71 15.51 16.82 6.74
CA THR A 71 14.80 15.74 7.43
C THR A 71 13.30 15.79 7.13
N VAL A 72 12.71 17.00 7.13
CA VAL A 72 11.29 17.21 6.79
C VAL A 72 11.03 16.86 5.33
N GLU A 73 11.89 17.32 4.42
CA GLU A 73 11.78 17.00 2.99
C GLU A 73 11.98 15.51 2.72
N ARG A 74 12.84 14.84 3.49
CA ARG A 74 13.00 13.38 3.40
C ARG A 74 11.70 12.66 3.78
N VAL A 75 11.08 12.97 4.92
CA VAL A 75 9.80 12.35 5.28
C VAL A 75 8.71 12.68 4.26
N ARG A 76 8.69 13.91 3.73
CA ARG A 76 7.74 14.31 2.67
C ARG A 76 7.91 13.48 1.40
N ARG A 77 9.15 13.26 0.93
CA ARG A 77 9.41 12.43 -0.26
C ARG A 77 9.02 10.96 -0.03
N ALA A 78 9.24 10.41 1.17
CA ALA A 78 8.76 9.08 1.51
C ALA A 78 7.22 9.01 1.44
N HIS A 79 6.54 9.99 2.02
CA HIS A 79 5.09 10.08 2.00
C HIS A 79 4.54 10.26 0.57
N GLN A 80 5.19 11.07 -0.26
CA GLN A 80 4.83 11.22 -1.67
C GLN A 80 4.97 9.89 -2.43
N ASN A 81 6.06 9.14 -2.21
CA ASN A 81 6.22 7.83 -2.82
C ASN A 81 5.12 6.84 -2.36
N ASP A 82 4.69 6.92 -1.10
CA ASP A 82 3.54 6.13 -0.63
C ASP A 82 2.24 6.52 -1.34
N LEU A 83 1.99 7.82 -1.52
CA LEU A 83 0.82 8.34 -2.23
C LEU A 83 0.80 7.93 -3.71
N GLU A 84 1.97 7.78 -4.34
CA GLU A 84 2.07 7.32 -5.72
C GLU A 84 1.88 5.80 -5.86
N ASN A 85 2.35 4.99 -4.91
CA ASN A 85 2.38 3.53 -5.08
C ASN A 85 1.23 2.79 -4.39
N ILE A 86 0.78 3.23 -3.21
CA ILE A 86 -0.24 2.51 -2.43
C ILE A 86 -1.61 2.54 -3.13
N PRO A 87 -2.11 3.68 -3.64
CA PRO A 87 -3.39 3.69 -4.36
C PRO A 87 -3.39 2.80 -5.61
N ILE A 88 -2.28 2.78 -6.35
CA ILE A 88 -2.12 1.91 -7.53
C ILE A 88 -2.18 0.44 -7.11
N PHE A 89 -1.47 0.07 -6.04
CA PHE A 89 -1.55 -1.28 -5.48
C PHE A 89 -2.96 -1.64 -5.02
N LEU A 90 -3.66 -0.75 -4.31
CA LEU A 90 -5.03 -1.03 -3.84
C LEU A 90 -5.99 -1.30 -5.00
N ALA A 91 -5.91 -0.49 -6.06
CA ALA A 91 -6.72 -0.70 -7.27
C ALA A 91 -6.39 -2.02 -7.98
N ALA A 92 -5.09 -2.32 -8.17
CA ALA A 92 -4.65 -3.56 -8.82
C ALA A 92 -4.99 -4.81 -8.00
N ALA A 93 -4.74 -4.78 -6.69
CA ALA A 93 -5.04 -5.88 -5.77
C ALA A 93 -6.56 -6.11 -5.66
N PHE A 94 -7.36 -5.04 -5.68
CA PHE A 94 -8.82 -5.16 -5.72
C PHE A 94 -9.29 -5.87 -7.00
N ALA A 95 -8.80 -5.45 -8.17
CA ALA A 95 -9.12 -6.11 -9.43
C ALA A 95 -8.68 -7.59 -9.46
N TYR A 96 -7.52 -7.89 -8.86
CA TYR A 96 -6.96 -9.25 -8.78
C TYR A 96 -7.83 -10.23 -7.97
N LEU A 97 -8.72 -9.76 -7.09
CA LEU A 97 -9.65 -10.64 -6.36
C LEU A 97 -10.57 -11.44 -7.28
N TRP A 98 -10.93 -10.89 -8.46
CA TRP A 98 -11.79 -11.58 -9.44
C TRP A 98 -11.10 -12.72 -10.17
N THR A 99 -9.77 -12.84 -10.08
CA THR A 99 -9.05 -13.99 -10.63
C THR A 99 -9.06 -15.18 -9.68
N GLN A 100 -9.77 -15.07 -8.54
CA GLN A 100 -9.87 -16.09 -7.48
C GLN A 100 -8.51 -16.75 -7.16
N PRO A 101 -7.49 -15.95 -6.78
CA PRO A 101 -6.18 -16.49 -6.52
C PRO A 101 -6.20 -17.46 -5.33
N PRO A 102 -5.33 -18.49 -5.32
CA PRO A 102 -5.22 -19.36 -4.17
C PRO A 102 -4.78 -18.56 -2.94
N ALA A 103 -5.31 -18.92 -1.76
CA ALA A 103 -5.15 -18.14 -0.53
C ALA A 103 -3.67 -17.80 -0.25
N TRP A 104 -2.78 -18.80 -0.28
CA TRP A 104 -1.36 -18.59 0.00
C TRP A 104 -0.71 -17.53 -0.91
N LEU A 105 -1.13 -17.43 -2.17
CA LEU A 105 -0.58 -16.46 -3.11
C LEU A 105 -1.08 -15.05 -2.77
N ALA A 106 -2.35 -14.90 -2.41
CA ALA A 106 -2.89 -13.63 -1.92
C ALA A 106 -2.17 -13.16 -0.64
N TRP A 107 -1.87 -14.08 0.29
CA TRP A 107 -1.04 -13.81 1.48
C TRP A 107 0.33 -13.24 1.10
N VAL A 108 1.05 -13.91 0.20
CA VAL A 108 2.39 -13.49 -0.24
C VAL A 108 2.34 -12.13 -0.96
N LEU A 109 1.41 -11.94 -1.89
CA LEU A 109 1.35 -10.71 -2.70
C LEU A 109 0.94 -9.50 -1.86
N TYR A 110 -0.12 -9.61 -1.07
CA TYR A 110 -0.69 -8.45 -0.36
C TYR A 110 0.11 -8.08 0.89
N LEU A 111 0.46 -9.06 1.73
CA LEU A 111 1.31 -8.79 2.89
C LEU A 111 2.75 -8.55 2.49
N GLY A 112 3.25 -9.23 1.46
CA GLY A 112 4.60 -8.98 0.93
C GLY A 112 4.74 -7.54 0.46
N PHE A 113 3.77 -7.02 -0.30
CA PHE A 113 3.75 -5.60 -0.66
C PHE A 113 3.70 -4.69 0.58
N THR A 114 2.84 -5.00 1.55
CA THR A 114 2.71 -4.22 2.79
C THR A 114 4.02 -4.14 3.57
N ILE A 115 4.71 -5.28 3.72
CA ILE A 115 6.02 -5.36 4.38
C ILE A 115 7.08 -4.60 3.60
N LEU A 116 7.15 -4.77 2.26
CA LEU A 116 8.08 -4.03 1.42
C LEU A 116 7.89 -2.51 1.54
N ARG A 117 6.64 -2.04 1.61
CA ARG A 117 6.35 -0.62 1.84
C ARG A 117 6.73 -0.14 3.23
N ALA A 118 6.48 -0.94 4.26
CA ALA A 118 6.93 -0.63 5.61
C ALA A 118 8.46 -0.52 5.68
N LEU A 119 9.18 -1.50 5.14
CA LEU A 119 10.65 -1.51 5.06
C LEU A 119 11.18 -0.34 4.23
N HIS A 120 10.59 -0.05 3.07
CA HIS A 120 10.98 1.10 2.24
C HIS A 120 10.87 2.39 3.05
N THR A 121 9.80 2.55 3.83
CA THR A 121 9.60 3.72 4.69
C THR A 121 10.65 3.81 5.78
N ILE A 122 10.90 2.72 6.50
CA ILE A 122 11.90 2.65 7.59
C ILE A 122 13.30 2.98 7.07
N VAL A 123 13.70 2.40 5.93
CA VAL A 123 14.98 2.68 5.28
C VAL A 123 15.06 4.11 4.75
N TYR A 124 13.92 4.70 4.37
CA TYR A 124 13.89 6.07 3.89
C TYR A 124 13.98 7.08 5.04
N THR A 125 13.33 6.83 6.17
CA THR A 125 13.16 7.83 7.24
C THR A 125 14.04 7.61 8.47
N LEU A 126 14.24 6.35 8.91
CA LEU A 126 14.89 6.03 10.18
C LEU A 126 16.34 5.58 10.00
N ILE A 127 16.58 4.62 9.11
CA ILE A 127 17.90 4.02 8.90
C ILE A 127 18.35 4.47 7.52
N VAL A 128 19.09 5.59 7.47
CA VAL A 128 19.56 6.22 6.23
C VAL A 128 20.58 5.32 5.55
N LEU A 129 20.10 4.29 4.86
CA LEU A 129 20.96 3.38 4.10
C LEU A 129 21.36 4.03 2.77
N PRO A 130 22.60 3.78 2.32
CA PRO A 130 23.02 4.21 0.99
C PRO A 130 22.12 3.58 -0.08
N GLN A 131 22.05 4.23 -1.24
CA GLN A 131 21.54 3.58 -2.46
C GLN A 131 22.41 2.32 -2.68
N PRO A 132 21.86 1.13 -3.03
CA PRO A 132 20.68 0.87 -3.86
C PRO A 132 19.45 0.30 -3.13
N THR A 133 19.50 0.11 -1.80
CA THR A 133 18.47 -0.62 -1.05
C THR A 133 17.06 -0.05 -1.24
N ARG A 134 16.93 1.28 -1.30
CA ARG A 134 15.64 1.95 -1.54
C ARG A 134 15.07 1.63 -2.92
N ALA A 135 15.91 1.65 -3.95
CA ALA A 135 15.48 1.36 -5.31
C ALA A 135 15.04 -0.11 -5.44
N LEU A 136 15.78 -1.05 -4.83
CA LEU A 136 15.42 -2.46 -4.84
C LEU A 136 14.07 -2.74 -4.17
N LEU A 137 13.81 -2.14 -3.01
CA LEU A 137 12.53 -2.26 -2.32
C LEU A 137 11.37 -1.65 -3.12
N TRP A 138 11.63 -0.52 -3.79
CA TRP A 138 10.64 0.10 -4.67
C TRP A 138 10.35 -0.77 -5.90
N VAL A 139 11.38 -1.28 -6.59
CA VAL A 139 11.23 -2.17 -7.75
C VAL A 139 10.49 -3.45 -7.38
N ALA A 140 10.80 -4.07 -6.24
CA ALA A 140 10.10 -5.25 -5.77
C ALA A 140 8.59 -4.99 -5.58
N GLY A 141 8.24 -3.87 -4.94
CA GLY A 141 6.83 -3.48 -4.78
C GLY A 141 6.16 -3.18 -6.13
N TYR A 142 6.87 -2.52 -7.04
CA TYR A 142 6.37 -2.19 -8.38
C TYR A 142 6.07 -3.44 -9.22
N LEU A 143 6.95 -4.45 -9.17
CA LEU A 143 6.77 -5.72 -9.87
C LEU A 143 5.58 -6.51 -9.32
N LEU A 144 5.35 -6.52 -8.01
CA LEU A 144 4.17 -7.16 -7.40
C LEU A 144 2.87 -6.53 -7.90
N THR A 145 2.81 -5.19 -7.90
CA THR A 145 1.65 -4.44 -8.40
C THR A 145 1.43 -4.70 -9.90
N GLY A 146 2.50 -4.68 -10.70
CA GLY A 146 2.45 -4.96 -12.13
C GLY A 146 1.95 -6.38 -12.43
N TYR A 147 2.44 -7.38 -11.70
CA TYR A 147 1.98 -8.77 -11.82
C TYR A 147 0.46 -8.87 -11.61
N MET A 148 -0.06 -8.32 -10.51
CA MET A 148 -1.49 -8.38 -10.20
C MET A 148 -2.34 -7.67 -11.27
N ALA A 149 -1.90 -6.49 -11.71
CA ALA A 149 -2.61 -5.72 -12.72
C ALA A 149 -2.68 -6.45 -14.07
N VAL A 150 -1.55 -6.99 -14.54
CA VAL A 150 -1.48 -7.73 -15.81
C VAL A 150 -2.32 -9.02 -15.72
N HIS A 151 -2.21 -9.76 -14.63
CA HIS A 151 -2.96 -11.00 -14.46
C HIS A 151 -4.47 -10.74 -14.39
N ALA A 152 -4.90 -9.72 -13.66
CA ALA A 152 -6.30 -9.31 -13.60
C ALA A 152 -6.83 -8.89 -14.99
N ALA A 153 -6.06 -8.07 -15.72
CA ALA A 153 -6.44 -7.63 -17.07
C ALA A 153 -6.57 -8.81 -18.05
N LEU A 154 -5.61 -9.73 -18.07
CA LEU A 154 -5.65 -10.92 -18.92
C LEU A 154 -6.83 -11.82 -18.59
N HIS A 155 -7.10 -12.05 -17.30
CA HIS A 155 -8.23 -12.86 -16.85
C HIS A 155 -9.57 -12.28 -17.33
N VAL A 156 -9.77 -10.96 -17.16
CA VAL A 156 -10.99 -10.27 -17.63
C VAL A 156 -11.08 -10.32 -19.15
N PHE A 157 -9.98 -10.07 -19.86
CA PHE A 157 -9.95 -10.11 -21.32
C PHE A 157 -10.35 -11.48 -21.87
N ILE A 158 -9.80 -12.57 -21.31
CA ILE A 158 -10.15 -13.94 -21.70
C ILE A 158 -11.62 -14.22 -21.41
N TYR A 159 -12.11 -13.84 -20.23
CA TYR A 159 -13.52 -14.03 -19.85
C TYR A 159 -14.50 -13.30 -20.77
N LEU A 160 -14.12 -12.17 -21.36
CA LEU A 160 -14.98 -11.40 -22.27
C LEU A 160 -15.03 -11.98 -23.69
N ILE A 161 -14.03 -12.78 -24.09
CA ILE A 161 -13.92 -13.33 -25.45
C ILE A 161 -14.52 -14.74 -25.54
N MET A 162 -14.52 -15.47 -24.44
CA MET A 162 -15.09 -16.82 -24.33
C MET A 162 -16.58 -16.78 -24.00
#